data_AF-A0A7L4TSS5-F1
#
_entry.id   AF-A0A7L4TSS5-F1
#
_cell.length_a   1.000
_cell.length_b   1.000
_cell.length_c   1.000
_cell.angle_alpha   90.00
_cell.angle_beta   90.00
_cell.angle_gamma   90.00
#
_symmetry.space_group_name_H-M   'P 1'
#
loop_
_entity.id
_entity.type
_entity.pdbx_description
1 polymer ?
#
loop_
_entity_poly.entity_id
_entity_poly.type
_entity_poly.pdbx_seq_one_letter_code
_entity_poly.pdbx_strand_id
1 'polypeptide(L)'
;SPKVEDIDRDEITVKYDQLVFGKEEDVLDYKLANCCNPIPGDNVFGFVTVSEGIKVHKKDCPNAIQLQSNFAYRIIQAKWKDSSQEEFKAVIKLQGIDNLGLVNDVTKEISNNMNVNIRNINFDSTDGV
;
A
#
# COMPACT_ATOMS: atom_id res chain seq x y z
N SER A 1 -17.94 -15.68 38.46
CA SER A 1 -17.99 -15.51 37.00
C SER A 1 -17.03 -14.40 36.62
N PRO A 2 -15.97 -14.66 35.84
CA PRO A 2 -15.10 -13.59 35.38
C PRO A 2 -15.80 -12.87 34.23
N LYS A 3 -15.82 -11.54 34.32
CA LYS A 3 -16.27 -10.64 33.24
C LYS A 3 -15.13 -10.53 32.23
N VAL A 4 -15.41 -10.87 30.98
CA VAL A 4 -14.52 -10.59 29.85
C VAL A 4 -14.96 -9.22 29.35
N GLU A 5 -14.28 -8.17 29.81
CA GLU A 5 -14.48 -6.80 29.35
C GLU A 5 -13.41 -6.48 28.29
N ASP A 6 -13.91 -6.21 27.08
CA ASP A 6 -13.36 -5.42 25.99
C ASP A 6 -11.96 -5.74 25.47
N ILE A 7 -11.90 -6.73 24.58
CA ILE A 7 -10.88 -6.76 23.54
C ILE A 7 -11.33 -5.76 22.48
N ASP A 8 -10.70 -4.58 22.49
CA ASP A 8 -10.78 -3.58 21.43
C ASP A 8 -10.46 -4.29 20.11
N ARG A 9 -11.51 -4.57 19.33
CA ARG A 9 -11.34 -5.03 17.96
C ARG A 9 -11.04 -3.76 17.19
N ASP A 10 -9.75 -3.48 17.02
CA ASP A 10 -9.28 -2.66 15.92
C ASP A 10 -9.89 -3.25 14.64
N GLU A 11 -11.02 -2.70 14.21
CA GLU A 11 -11.54 -2.94 12.88
C GLU A 11 -10.51 -2.37 11.92
N ILE A 12 -9.58 -3.21 11.47
CA ILE A 12 -8.78 -2.95 10.28
C ILE A 12 -9.79 -2.87 9.13
N THR A 13 -10.37 -1.70 8.95
CA THR A 13 -11.23 -1.39 7.82
C THR A 13 -10.31 -1.26 6.62
N VAL A 14 -10.00 -2.41 6.00
CA VAL A 14 -9.15 -2.46 4.80
C VAL A 14 -9.75 -1.52 3.76
N LYS A 15 -9.07 -0.40 3.53
CA LYS A 15 -9.54 0.66 2.66
C LYS A 15 -8.91 0.44 1.30
N TYR A 16 -9.48 -0.49 0.54
CA TYR A 16 -9.13 -0.66 -0.86
C TYR A 16 -9.31 0.68 -1.59
N ASP A 17 -8.22 1.32 -1.99
CA ASP A 17 -8.26 2.65 -2.60
C ASP A 17 -7.29 2.82 -3.78
N GLN A 18 -6.39 1.86 -3.99
CA GLN A 18 -5.43 1.86 -5.08
C GLN A 18 -5.55 0.59 -5.94
N LEU A 19 -5.37 0.72 -7.25
CA LEU A 19 -5.34 -0.42 -8.16
C LEU A 19 -3.91 -0.67 -8.64
N VAL A 20 -3.46 -1.91 -8.49
CA VAL A 20 -2.11 -2.35 -8.88
C VAL A 20 -2.15 -3.48 -9.89
N PHE A 21 -1.10 -3.59 -10.71
CA PHE A 21 -1.06 -4.49 -11.86
C PHE A 21 0.14 -5.45 -11.83
N GLY A 22 -0.07 -6.65 -12.38
CA GLY A 22 0.98 -7.66 -12.50
C GLY A 22 1.44 -8.25 -11.18
N LYS A 23 2.60 -8.92 -11.21
CA LYS A 23 3.21 -9.57 -10.02
C LYS A 23 3.97 -8.58 -9.15
N GLU A 24 4.51 -7.53 -9.75
CA GLU A 24 5.30 -6.48 -9.08
C GLU A 24 4.41 -5.41 -8.45
N GLU A 25 3.09 -5.51 -8.62
CA GLU A 25 2.11 -4.55 -8.10
C GLU A 25 2.35 -3.13 -8.59
N ASP A 26 2.67 -2.98 -9.87
CA ASP A 26 2.92 -1.68 -10.48
C ASP A 26 1.67 -0.80 -10.46
N VAL A 27 1.90 0.48 -10.23
CA VAL A 27 0.87 1.53 -10.37
C VAL A 27 0.96 2.07 -11.79
N LEU A 28 -0.02 1.74 -12.62
CA LEU A 28 -0.08 2.14 -14.02
C LEU A 28 -1.30 3.01 -14.28
N ASP A 29 -1.25 3.82 -15.33
CA ASP A 29 -2.43 4.57 -15.78
C ASP A 29 -3.51 3.63 -16.32
N TYR A 30 -4.75 3.83 -15.88
CA TYR A 30 -5.89 3.02 -16.28
C TYR A 30 -7.19 3.82 -16.39
N LYS A 31 -8.17 3.22 -17.07
CA LYS A 31 -9.56 3.67 -17.05
C LYS A 31 -10.49 2.56 -16.61
N LEU A 32 -11.50 2.88 -15.81
CA LEU A 32 -12.54 1.92 -15.43
C LEU A 32 -13.49 1.69 -16.61
N ALA A 33 -13.92 0.45 -16.80
CA ALA A 33 -14.87 0.12 -17.85
C ALA A 33 -16.30 0.54 -17.46
N ASN A 34 -16.92 1.40 -18.28
CA ASN A 34 -18.29 1.86 -18.09
C ASN A 34 -19.34 0.73 -18.12
N CYS A 35 -19.01 -0.43 -18.68
CA CYS A 35 -19.94 -1.55 -18.82
C CYS A 35 -20.18 -2.34 -17.52
N CYS A 36 -19.24 -2.29 -16.56
CA CYS A 36 -19.37 -2.99 -15.28
C CYS A 36 -19.01 -2.14 -14.06
N ASN A 37 -18.50 -0.92 -14.26
CA ASN A 37 -18.20 0.07 -13.22
C ASN A 37 -17.53 -0.54 -11.98
N PRO A 38 -16.29 -1.07 -12.11
CA PRO A 38 -15.60 -1.69 -10.99
C PRO A 38 -15.43 -0.71 -9.82
N ILE A 39 -15.67 -1.19 -8.61
CA ILE A 39 -15.47 -0.46 -7.35
C ILE A 39 -14.33 -1.08 -6.55
N PRO A 40 -13.75 -0.36 -5.58
CA PRO A 40 -12.71 -0.92 -4.75
C PRO A 40 -13.14 -2.19 -4.01
N GLY A 41 -12.24 -3.17 -3.96
CA GLY A 41 -12.50 -4.51 -3.43
C GLY A 41 -13.06 -5.51 -4.45
N ASP A 42 -13.53 -5.07 -5.62
CA ASP A 42 -14.00 -6.00 -6.66
C ASP A 42 -12.88 -6.91 -7.20
N ASN A 43 -13.25 -8.13 -7.59
CA ASN A 43 -12.35 -8.98 -8.38
C ASN A 43 -12.26 -8.47 -9.82
N VAL A 44 -11.10 -7.90 -10.18
CA VAL A 44 -10.89 -7.22 -11.46
C VAL A 44 -9.73 -7.81 -12.27
N PHE A 45 -9.64 -7.36 -13.52
CA PHE A 45 -8.48 -7.54 -14.40
C PHE A 45 -8.32 -6.30 -15.29
N GLY A 46 -7.10 -6.08 -15.78
CA GLY A 46 -6.82 -5.08 -16.79
C GLY A 46 -6.81 -5.69 -18.19
N PHE A 47 -7.37 -4.98 -19.16
CA PHE A 47 -7.28 -5.32 -20.58
C PHE A 47 -6.53 -4.20 -21.31
N VAL A 48 -5.42 -4.55 -21.96
CA VAL A 48 -4.64 -3.61 -22.76
C VAL A 48 -5.37 -3.38 -24.08
N THR A 49 -5.97 -2.20 -24.22
CA THR A 49 -6.64 -1.79 -25.45
C THR A 49 -5.62 -1.35 -26.51
N VAL A 50 -6.07 -1.20 -27.76
CA VAL A 50 -5.19 -0.77 -28.86
C VAL A 50 -4.80 0.71 -28.75
N SER A 51 -5.66 1.55 -28.20
CA SER A 51 -5.49 3.02 -28.22
C SER A 51 -5.82 3.73 -26.90
N GLU A 52 -6.61 3.14 -26.00
CA GLU A 52 -7.06 3.80 -24.76
C GLU A 52 -6.21 3.44 -23.53
N GLY A 53 -5.13 2.68 -23.70
CA GLY A 53 -4.34 2.12 -22.60
C GLY A 53 -5.04 0.96 -21.91
N ILE A 54 -4.86 0.83 -20.59
CA ILE A 54 -5.43 -0.26 -19.79
C ILE A 54 -6.88 0.08 -19.40
N LYS A 55 -7.81 -0.81 -19.72
CA LYS A 55 -9.21 -0.73 -19.29
C LYS A 55 -9.50 -1.81 -18.27
N VAL A 56 -10.05 -1.43 -17.12
CA VAL A 56 -10.27 -2.33 -15.98
C VAL A 56 -11.71 -2.83 -15.99
N HIS A 57 -11.86 -4.15 -15.96
CA HIS A 57 -13.15 -4.84 -15.92
C HIS A 57 -13.26 -5.71 -14.67
N LYS A 58 -14.49 -5.95 -14.20
CA LYS A 58 -14.75 -7.05 -13.26
C LYS A 58 -14.52 -8.39 -13.98
N LYS A 59 -14.01 -9.40 -13.28
CA LYS A 59 -13.72 -10.72 -13.85
C LYS A 59 -14.97 -11.42 -14.42
N ASP A 60 -16.13 -11.15 -13.84
CA ASP A 60 -17.44 -11.68 -14.22
C ASP A 60 -18.21 -10.77 -15.19
N CYS A 61 -17.58 -9.71 -15.71
CA CYS A 61 -18.24 -8.81 -16.65
C CYS A 61 -18.62 -9.55 -17.95
N PRO A 62 -19.92 -9.63 -18.31
CA PRO A 62 -20.36 -10.39 -19.48
C PRO A 62 -19.80 -9.83 -20.79
N ASN A 63 -19.59 -8.52 -20.85
CA ASN A 63 -18.98 -7.82 -22.00
C ASN A 63 -17.48 -8.07 -22.13
N ALA A 64 -16.85 -8.68 -21.10
CA ALA A 64 -15.41 -8.89 -21.04
C ALA A 64 -15.01 -10.37 -21.06
N ILE A 65 -15.98 -11.30 -21.03
CA ILE A 65 -15.74 -12.75 -21.15
C ILE A 65 -15.03 -13.06 -22.47
N GLN A 66 -15.48 -12.47 -23.58
CA GLN A 66 -14.86 -12.68 -24.89
C GLN A 66 -13.43 -12.13 -24.96
N LEU A 67 -13.11 -11.09 -24.18
CA LEU A 67 -11.76 -10.52 -24.13
C LEU A 67 -10.78 -11.50 -23.49
N GLN A 68 -11.21 -12.14 -22.39
CA GLN A 68 -10.40 -13.15 -21.70
C GLN A 68 -10.14 -14.37 -22.58
N SER A 69 -11.14 -14.81 -23.35
CA SER A 69 -11.01 -15.98 -24.22
C SER A 69 -10.23 -15.71 -25.51
N ASN A 70 -10.52 -14.61 -26.20
CA ASN A 70 -9.97 -14.35 -27.54
C ASN A 70 -8.66 -13.56 -27.53
N PHE A 71 -8.38 -12.83 -26.45
CA PHE A 71 -7.25 -11.90 -26.36
C PHE A 71 -6.49 -12.04 -25.04
N ALA A 72 -6.32 -13.29 -24.57
CA ALA A 72 -5.64 -13.59 -23.31
C ALA A 72 -4.26 -12.92 -23.15
N TYR A 73 -3.50 -12.76 -24.24
CA TYR A 73 -2.20 -12.09 -24.25
C TYR A 73 -2.25 -10.57 -23.95
N ARG A 74 -3.43 -9.96 -23.99
CA ARG A 74 -3.67 -8.54 -23.62
C ARG A 74 -4.27 -8.40 -22.22
N ILE A 75 -4.43 -9.50 -21.49
CA ILE A 75 -4.95 -9.49 -20.13
C ILE A 75 -3.77 -9.31 -19.17
N ILE A 76 -3.88 -8.31 -18.30
CA ILE A 76 -2.97 -8.08 -17.19
C ILE A 76 -3.72 -8.32 -15.87
N GLN A 77 -3.08 -9.03 -14.95
CA GLN A 77 -3.63 -9.21 -13.62
C GLN A 77 -3.75 -7.85 -12.93
N ALA A 78 -4.88 -7.59 -12.29
CA ALA A 78 -5.10 -6.38 -11.51
C ALA A 78 -5.75 -6.75 -10.18
N LYS A 79 -5.45 -5.98 -9.13
CA LYS A 79 -6.12 -6.12 -7.83
C LYS A 79 -6.20 -4.77 -7.14
N TRP A 80 -7.22 -4.62 -6.31
CA TRP A 80 -7.28 -3.51 -5.37
C TRP A 80 -6.35 -3.77 -4.20
N LYS A 81 -5.67 -2.71 -3.77
CA LYS A 81 -4.74 -2.67 -2.65
C LYS A 81 -5.20 -1.54 -1.73
N ASP A 82 -5.02 -1.78 -0.43
CA ASP A 82 -5.13 -0.73 0.56
C ASP A 82 -3.79 0.00 0.62
N SER A 83 -3.75 1.24 0.13
CA SER A 83 -2.53 2.04 0.12
C SER A 83 -2.05 2.41 1.52
N SER A 84 -2.92 2.38 2.54
CA SER A 84 -2.53 2.64 3.92
C SER A 84 -1.66 1.54 4.53
N GLN A 85 -1.67 0.35 3.92
CA GLN A 85 -0.82 -0.77 4.31
C GLN A 85 0.53 -0.77 3.57
N GLU A 86 0.84 0.26 2.77
CA GLU A 86 2.18 0.40 2.20
C GLU A 86 3.19 0.83 3.27
N GLU A 87 3.96 -0.13 3.76
CA GLU A 87 5.15 0.15 4.56
C GLU A 87 6.24 0.78 3.69
N PHE A 88 6.57 2.04 3.95
CA PHE A 88 7.74 2.69 3.36
C PHE A 88 8.87 2.84 4.39
N LYS A 89 10.12 2.76 3.91
CA LYS A 89 11.30 3.08 4.72
C LYS A 89 11.61 4.56 4.56
N ALA A 90 11.57 5.31 5.65
CA ALA A 90 12.06 6.67 5.70
C ALA A 90 13.45 6.73 6.36
N VAL A 91 14.28 7.66 5.92
CA VAL A 91 15.58 7.97 6.56
C VAL A 91 15.49 9.38 7.13
N ILE A 92 15.62 9.49 8.45
CA ILE A 92 15.69 10.77 9.15
C ILE A 92 17.17 11.10 9.36
N LYS A 93 17.59 12.31 8.97
CA LYS A 93 18.93 12.83 9.24
C LYS A 93 18.84 13.94 10.26
N LEU A 94 19.57 13.80 11.36
CA LEU A 94 19.63 14.77 12.46
C LEU A 94 21.08 15.24 12.62
N GLN A 95 21.28 16.54 12.85
CA GLN A 95 22.57 17.13 13.17
C GLN A 95 22.37 18.15 14.29
N GLY A 96 23.25 18.15 15.29
CA GLY A 96 23.12 19.03 16.45
C GLY A 96 24.25 18.85 17.45
N ILE A 97 24.07 19.47 18.62
CA ILE A 97 24.97 19.36 19.75
C ILE A 97 24.62 18.08 20.51
N ASP A 98 25.62 17.22 20.74
CA ASP A 98 25.44 16.02 21.54
C ASP A 98 25.29 16.39 23.01
N ASN A 99 24.29 15.80 23.65
CA ASN A 99 24.01 15.95 25.07
C ASN A 99 23.80 14.56 25.67
N LEU A 100 24.13 14.41 26.95
CA LEU A 100 23.95 13.14 27.65
C LEU A 100 22.50 12.64 27.51
N GLY A 101 22.33 11.46 26.94
CA GLY A 101 21.01 10.83 26.77
C GLY A 101 20.26 11.17 25.49
N LEU A 102 20.81 12.01 24.60
CA LEU A 102 20.15 12.45 23.36
C LEU A 102 19.63 11.29 22.51
N VAL A 103 20.44 10.24 22.30
CA VAL A 103 20.04 9.06 21.52
C VAL A 103 18.83 8.37 22.15
N ASN A 104 18.82 8.22 23.47
CA ASN A 104 17.72 7.59 24.20
C ASN A 104 16.43 8.41 24.06
N ASP A 105 16.51 9.73 24.20
CA ASP A 105 15.36 10.62 24.07
C ASP A 105 14.78 10.56 22.65
N VAL A 106 15.62 10.61 21.62
CA VAL A 106 15.19 10.48 20.22
C VAL A 106 14.49 9.14 19.97
N THR A 107 15.09 8.03 20.41
CA THR A 107 14.48 6.69 20.20
C THR A 107 13.16 6.52 20.95
N LYS A 108 13.03 7.09 22.16
CA LYS A 108 11.78 7.08 22.93
C LYS A 108 10.68 7.87 22.25
N GLU A 109 10.99 9.07 21.76
CA GLU A 109 10.01 9.91 21.08
C GLU A 109 9.47 9.21 19.82
N ILE A 110 10.36 8.62 19.02
CA ILE A 110 9.95 7.85 17.84
C ILE A 110 9.08 6.64 18.24
N SER A 111 9.49 5.88 19.26
CA SER A 111 8.80 4.63 19.63
C SER A 111 7.46 4.86 20.32
N ASN A 112 7.33 5.93 21.11
CA ASN A 112 6.13 6.19 21.91
C ASN A 112 5.05 6.95 21.13
N ASN A 113 5.45 7.87 20.24
CA ASN A 113 4.52 8.80 19.59
C ASN A 113 4.23 8.48 18.13
N MET A 114 5.08 7.68 17.49
CA MET A 114 4.93 7.30 16.09
C MET A 114 4.80 5.78 16.07
N ASN A 115 3.68 5.25 15.58
CA ASN A 115 3.47 3.80 15.43
C ASN A 115 4.35 3.24 14.30
N VAL A 116 5.67 3.36 14.44
CA VAL A 116 6.69 3.08 13.43
C VAL A 116 7.83 2.26 14.04
N ASN A 117 8.37 1.34 13.26
CA ASN A 117 9.48 0.51 13.69
C ASN A 117 10.83 1.11 13.25
N ILE A 118 11.80 1.18 14.16
CA ILE A 118 13.16 1.65 13.86
C ILE A 118 13.99 0.48 13.33
N ARG A 119 14.32 0.49 12.04
CA ARG A 119 15.09 -0.61 11.40
C ARG A 119 16.60 -0.47 11.51
N ASN A 120 17.13 0.74 11.54
CA ASN A 120 18.56 1.02 11.65
C ASN A 120 18.77 2.40 12.27
N ILE A 121 19.78 2.53 13.13
CA ILE A 121 20.22 3.81 13.69
C ILE A 121 21.72 3.91 13.43
N ASN A 122 22.16 5.01 12.82
CA ASN A 122 23.58 5.38 12.77
C ASN A 122 23.76 6.70 13.51
N PHE A 123 24.71 6.74 14.43
CA PHE A 123 25.03 7.93 15.21
C PHE A 123 26.55 8.11 15.22
N ASP A 124 26.97 9.26 14.72
CA ASP A 124 28.36 9.69 14.71
C ASP A 124 28.45 10.99 15.49
N SER A 125 29.25 11.01 16.55
CA SER A 125 29.63 12.23 17.25
C SER A 125 31.09 12.53 16.97
N THR A 126 31.36 13.75 16.52
CA THR A 126 32.73 14.29 16.50
C THR A 126 32.95 15.01 17.81
N ASP A 127 33.69 14.39 18.72
CA ASP A 127 34.23 15.07 19.90
C ASP A 127 35.18 16.17 19.41
N GLY A 128 34.63 17.38 19.30
CA GLY A 128 35.38 18.60 19.02
C GLY A 128 35.94 19.15 20.32
N VAL A 129 37.17 18.74 20.62
CA VAL A 129 38.09 19.06 21.74
C VAL A 129 38.03 18.12 22.93
#